data_AF-A0AAQ3VBB6-F1
#
_entry.id   AF-A0AAQ3VBB6-F1
#
_cell.length_a   1.000
_cell.length_b   1.000
_cell.length_c   1.000
_cell.angle_alpha   90.00
_cell.angle_beta   90.00
_cell.angle_gamma   90.00
#
_symmetry.space_group_name_H-M   'P 1'
#
loop_
_entity.id
_entity.type
_entity.pdbx_description
1 polymer ?
#
loop_
_entity_poly.entity_id
_entity_poly.type
_entity_poly.pdbx_seq_one_letter_code
_entity_poly.pdbx_strand_id
1 'polypeptide(L)' 'MRHDLLIDLRRFEIVLGTQPRAIISFSAKIVDQNGQVKVAKILDDSEEMTSLTPPEAAAAFDRAFGALARELVMWVAATD' A
#
# COMPACT_ATOMS: atom_id res chain seq x y z
N MET A 1 -11.74 11.95 -19.44
CA MET A 1 -11.28 13.13 -18.68
C MET A 1 -10.01 12.71 -17.94
N ARG A 2 -9.07 13.61 -17.65
CA ARG A 2 -7.84 13.24 -16.92
C ARG A 2 -8.14 13.23 -15.42
N HIS A 3 -7.73 12.16 -14.73
CA HIS A 3 -7.74 12.07 -13.28
C HIS A 3 -6.31 11.81 -12.79
N ASP A 4 -5.99 12.31 -11.60
CA ASP A 4 -4.72 12.03 -10.97
C ASP A 4 -4.94 11.08 -9.79
N LEU A 5 -4.03 10.11 -9.66
CA LEU A 5 -3.96 9.21 -8.51
C LEU A 5 -2.92 9.74 -7.52
N LEU A 6 -3.36 10.14 -6.33
CA LEU A 6 -2.49 10.58 -5.25
C LEU A 6 -2.36 9.46 -4.21
N ILE A 7 -1.12 9.11 -3.87
CA ILE A 7 -0.81 8.11 -2.86
C ILE A 7 -0.01 8.77 -1.74
N ASP A 8 -0.44 8.55 -0.51
CA ASP A 8 0.23 9.00 0.71
C ASP A 8 0.60 7.79 1.56
N LEU A 9 1.90 7.58 1.77
CA LEU A 9 2.45 6.46 2.52
C LEU A 9 2.33 6.75 4.02
N ARG A 10 1.57 5.92 4.73
CA ARG A 10 1.25 6.08 6.15
C ARG A 10 2.11 5.21 7.04
N ARG A 11 2.41 3.99 6.59
CA ARG A 11 3.28 3.03 7.29
C ARG A 11 4.19 2.34 6.28
N PHE A 12 5.45 2.26 6.65
CA PHE A 12 6.46 1.45 6.00
C PHE A 12 7.49 1.09 7.05
N GLU A 13 7.21 0.00 7.77
CA GLU A 13 7.96 -0.33 8.98
C GLU A 13 7.98 -1.82 9.24
N ILE A 14 8.95 -2.26 10.04
CA ILE A 14 8.99 -3.59 10.60
C ILE A 14 8.55 -3.48 12.06
N VAL A 15 7.48 -4.16 12.42
CA VAL A 15 7.05 -4.29 13.81
C VAL A 15 7.71 -5.53 14.41
N LEU A 16 8.43 -5.33 15.51
CA LEU A 16 9.08 -6.40 16.26
C LEU A 16 8.07 -7.10 17.19
N GLY A 17 8.29 -8.38 17.45
CA GLY A 17 7.45 -9.20 18.31
C GLY A 17 7.90 -10.66 18.27
N THR A 18 7.08 -11.56 18.82
CA THR A 18 7.32 -13.01 18.71
C THR A 18 7.32 -13.49 17.26
N GLN A 19 6.56 -12.83 16.39
CA GLN A 19 6.58 -12.97 14.94
C GLN A 19 6.76 -11.57 14.32
N PRO A 20 7.97 -11.18 13.87
CA PRO A 20 8.17 -9.87 13.25
C PRO A 20 7.37 -9.75 11.95
N ARG A 21 6.91 -8.54 11.64
CA ARG A 21 6.08 -8.27 10.45
C ARG A 21 6.51 -7.01 9.73
N ALA A 22 6.60 -7.09 8.41
CA ALA A 22 6.71 -5.93 7.53
C ALA A 22 5.30 -5.39 7.25
N ILE A 23 5.07 -4.10 7.47
CA ILE A 23 3.76 -3.47 7.30
C ILE A 23 3.88 -2.32 6.30
N ILE A 24 2.97 -2.32 5.32
CA ILE A 24 2.77 -1.20 4.39
C ILE A 24 1.33 -0.72 4.52
N SER A 25 1.13 0.58 4.65
CA SER A 25 -0.19 1.19 4.55
C SER A 25 -0.09 2.50 3.82
N PHE A 26 -1.02 2.75 2.89
CA PHE A 26 -1.14 4.03 2.22
C PHE A 26 -2.59 4.44 2.04
N SER A 27 -2.83 5.74 1.91
CA SER A 27 -4.10 6.24 1.40
C SER A 27 -3.97 6.55 -0.08
N ALA A 28 -4.94 6.13 -0.88
CA ALA A 28 -5.07 6.43 -2.29
C ALA A 28 -6.27 7.35 -2.51
N LYS A 29 -6.12 8.35 -3.38
CA LYS A 29 -7.17 9.31 -3.72
C LYS A 29 -7.19 9.50 -5.23
N ILE A 30 -8.37 9.47 -5.83
CA ILE A 30 -8.58 9.88 -7.22
C ILE A 30 -9.08 11.32 -7.19
N VAL A 31 -8.34 12.24 -7.81
CA VAL A 31 -8.71 13.66 -7.89
C VAL A 31 -9.08 14.05 -9.32
N ASP A 32 -10.04 14.96 -9.45
CA ASP A 32 -10.38 15.56 -10.73
C ASP A 32 -9.40 16.69 -11.13
N GLN A 33 -9.59 17.23 -12.32
CA GLN A 33 -8.79 18.32 -12.87
C GLN A 33 -8.82 19.62 -12.06
N ASN A 34 -9.77 19.79 -11.15
CA ASN A 34 -9.88 20.93 -10.25
C ASN A 34 -9.23 20.65 -8.87
N GLY A 35 -8.62 19.46 -8.71
CA GLY A 35 -8.05 19.00 -7.45
C GLY A 35 -9.09 18.52 -6.43
N GLN A 36 -10.35 18.32 -6.84
CA GLN A 36 -11.37 17.79 -5.94
C GLN A 36 -11.22 16.28 -5.82
N VAL A 37 -11.25 15.77 -4.59
CA VAL A 37 -11.22 14.33 -4.32
C VAL A 37 -12.57 13.74 -4.72
N LYS A 38 -12.56 12.84 -5.72
CA LYS A 38 -13.74 12.07 -6.13
C LYS A 38 -13.99 10.89 -5.20
N VAL A 39 -12.92 10.18 -4.86
CA VAL A 39 -12.95 9.00 -3.99
C VAL A 39 -11.62 8.85 -3.27
N ALA A 40 -11.64 8.23 -2.09
CA ALA A 40 -10.45 7.88 -1.34
C ALA A 40 -10.60 6.49 -0.72
N LYS A 41 -9.48 5.76 -0.58
CA LYS A 41 -9.41 4.46 0.07
C LYS A 41 -8.11 4.35 0.87
N ILE A 42 -8.15 3.72 2.04
CA ILE A 42 -6.94 3.26 2.73
C ILE A 42 -6.72 1.81 2.32
N LEU A 43 -5.48 1.49 1.96
CA LEU A 43 -5.04 0.14 1.70
C LEU A 43 -3.90 -0.17 2.67
N ASP A 44 -3.93 -1.37 3.25
CA ASP A 44 -2.94 -1.83 4.21
C ASP A 44 -2.73 -3.34 4.07
N ASP A 45 -1.47 -3.75 4.20
CA ASP A 45 -1.08 -5.15 4.19
C ASP A 45 0.12 -5.37 5.09
N SER A 46 0.27 -6.60 5.57
CA SER A 46 1.38 -7.03 6.40
C SER A 46 1.83 -8.42 6.06
N GLU A 47 3.14 -8.61 6.04
CA GLU A 47 3.78 -9.89 5.77
C GLU A 47 4.59 -10.33 6.98
N GLU A 48 4.39 -11.58 7.39
CA GLU A 48 5.22 -12.19 8.42
C GLU A 48 6.64 -12.40 7.92
N MET A 49 7.59 -12.18 8.81
CA MET A 49 9.00 -12.40 8.57
C MET A 49 9.47 -13.62 9.34
N THR A 50 10.25 -14.46 8.66
CA THR A 50 10.85 -15.67 9.23
C THR A 50 12.16 -15.40 9.98
N SER A 51 12.81 -14.26 9.69
CA SER A 51 14.02 -13.80 10.34
C SER A 51 14.16 -12.29 10.27
N LEU A 52 14.89 -11.68 11.21
CA LEU A 52 15.21 -10.24 11.19
C LEU A 52 16.48 -9.97 10.37
N THR A 53 16.46 -10.37 9.10
CA THR A 53 17.56 -10.11 8.16
C THR A 53 17.13 -9.14 7.08
N PRO A 54 18.04 -8.31 6.52
CA PRO A 54 17.69 -7.39 5.44
C PRO A 54 17.08 -8.07 4.19
N PRO A 55 17.57 -9.24 3.71
CA PRO A 55 16.94 -9.92 2.59
C PRO A 55 15.50 -10.38 2.88
N GLU A 56 15.25 -10.91 4.07
CA GLU A 56 13.90 -11.32 4.46
C GLU A 56 12.95 -10.13 4.59
N ALA A 57 13.43 -9.02 5.16
CA ALA A 57 12.66 -7.78 5.23
C ALA A 57 12.26 -7.26 3.85
N ALA A 58 13.22 -7.23 2.91
CA ALA A 58 12.96 -6.81 1.53
C ALA A 58 11.93 -7.72 0.85
N ALA A 59 12.05 -9.04 1.03
CA ALA A 59 11.11 -10.01 0.47
C ALA A 59 9.69 -9.86 1.07
N ALA A 60 9.58 -9.60 2.38
CA ALA A 60 8.30 -9.36 3.03
C ALA A 60 7.64 -8.06 2.55
N PHE A 61 8.41 -6.97 2.40
CA PHE A 61 7.90 -5.73 1.81
C PHE A 61 7.46 -5.91 0.35
N ASP A 62 8.21 -6.67 -0.45
CA ASP A 62 7.86 -6.94 -1.85
C ASP A 62 6.53 -7.70 -1.98
N ARG A 63 6.31 -8.72 -1.14
CA ARG A 63 5.03 -9.45 -1.09
C ARG A 63 3.87 -8.53 -0.70
N ALA A 64 4.00 -7.80 0.42
CA ALA A 64 2.96 -6.89 0.91
C ALA A 64 2.65 -5.79 -0.12
N PHE A 65 3.67 -5.18 -0.72
CA PHE A 65 3.47 -4.18 -1.75
C PHE A 65 2.83 -4.76 -3.01
N GLY A 66 3.26 -5.96 -3.42
CA GLY A 66 2.69 -6.65 -4.58
C GLY A 66 1.21 -6.94 -4.43
N ALA A 67 0.74 -7.30 -3.24
CA ALA A 67 -0.69 -7.47 -2.95
C ALA A 67 -1.44 -6.12 -2.99
N LEU A 68 -0.90 -5.09 -2.32
CA LEU A 68 -1.49 -3.75 -2.32
C LEU A 68 -1.55 -3.11 -3.71
N ALA A 69 -0.53 -3.30 -4.54
CA ALA A 69 -0.50 -2.78 -5.90
C ALA A 69 -1.60 -3.41 -6.76
N ARG A 70 -1.85 -4.72 -6.60
CA ARG A 70 -2.97 -5.41 -7.29
C ARG A 70 -4.31 -4.87 -6.82
N GLU A 71 -4.49 -4.72 -5.51
CA GLU A 71 -5.73 -4.17 -4.96
C GLU A 71 -5.98 -2.74 -5.42
N LEU A 72 -4.94 -1.89 -5.43
CA LEU A 72 -5.01 -0.51 -5.92
C LEU A 72 -5.45 -0.45 -7.38
N VAL A 73 -4.83 -1.25 -8.26
CA VAL A 73 -5.20 -1.30 -9.69
C VAL A 73 -6.65 -1.74 -9.87
N MET A 74 -7.08 -2.79 -9.17
CA MET A 74 -8.45 -3.28 -9.23
C MET A 74 -9.46 -2.22 -8.74
N TRP A 75 -9.11 -1.51 -7.66
CA TRP A 75 -9.96 -0.43 -7.14
C TRP A 75 -10.06 0.75 -8.09
N VAL A 76 -8.94 1.20 -8.67
CA VAL A 76 -8.94 2.29 -9.67
C VAL A 76 -9.78 1.87 -10.89
N ALA A 77 -9.56 0.66 -11.42
CA ALA A 77 -10.30 0.15 -12.57
C ALA A 77 -11.81 0.00 -12.34
N ALA A 78 -12.24 -0.21 -11.08
CA ALA A 78 -13.66 -0.27 -10.71
C ALA A 78 -14.29 1.10 -10.45
N THR A 79 -13.48 2.16 -10.37
CA THR A 79 -13.95 3.52 -10.04
C THR A 79 -13.90 4.49 -11.23
N ASP A 80 -13.25 4.09 -12.32
CA ASP A 80 -13.23 4.83 -13.59
C ASP A 80 -14.45 4.49 -14.48
#